data_AF-A0A7S3BZV7-F1
#
_entry.id   AF-A0A7S3BZV7-F1
#
_cell.length_a   1.000
_cell.length_b   1.000
_cell.length_c   1.000
_cell.angle_alpha   90.00
_cell.angle_beta   90.00
_cell.angle_gamma   90.00
#
_symmetry.space_group_name_H-M   'P 1'
#
loop_
_entity.id
_entity.type
_entity.pdbx_description
1 polymer ?
#
loop_
_entity_poly.entity_id
_entity_poly.type
_entity_poly.pdbx_seq_one_letter_code
_entity_poly.pdbx_strand_id
1 'polypeptide(L)'
;ANAPSPAPPAGTEGPASPAGARTGHKDKVKKKKPPENFASDERLQEYRSQLFLLCRARQQELIKDVSCNLCKQPLLEPTRMPECRHVICKPCALKSVRYFADCPCCKTDVGWQSGTVSDLMIDTRHSKVMRLRYRRDLTESVLVKDQKQRAAT
;
A
#
# COMPACT_ATOMS: atom_id res chain seq x y z
N ALA A 1 -31.25 3.57 17.07
CA ALA A 1 -30.54 4.82 17.39
C ALA A 1 -29.44 5.03 16.36
N ASN A 2 -29.64 5.95 15.42
CA ASN A 2 -28.64 6.28 14.40
C ASN A 2 -27.69 7.33 14.97
N ALA A 3 -26.42 6.97 15.14
CA ALA A 3 -25.38 7.91 15.55
C ALA A 3 -24.97 8.76 14.33
N PRO A 4 -24.88 10.09 14.46
CA PRO A 4 -24.41 10.96 13.38
C PRO A 4 -22.90 10.80 13.15
N SER A 5 -22.49 10.74 11.89
CA SER A 5 -21.08 10.70 11.46
C SER A 5 -20.35 12.01 11.79
N PRO A 6 -19.09 11.97 12.23
CA PRO A 6 -18.29 13.17 12.50
C PRO A 6 -17.90 13.88 11.20
N ALA A 7 -18.01 15.21 11.21
CA ALA A 7 -17.59 16.09 10.12
C ALA A 7 -16.06 16.15 9.97
N PRO A 8 -15.53 16.33 8.74
CA PRO A 8 -14.10 16.47 8.51
C PRO A 8 -13.56 17.85 8.97
N PRO A 9 -12.30 17.93 9.44
CA PRO A 9 -11.69 19.19 9.82
C PRO A 9 -11.36 20.06 8.60
N ALA A 10 -11.66 21.36 8.72
CA ALA A 10 -11.33 22.39 7.75
C ALA A 10 -9.81 22.54 7.60
N GLY A 11 -9.32 22.45 6.37
CA GLY A 11 -7.91 22.65 6.03
C GLY A 11 -7.52 24.13 6.09
N THR A 12 -6.43 24.41 6.78
CA THR A 12 -5.81 25.73 6.86
C THR A 12 -4.90 25.96 5.65
N GLU A 13 -5.10 27.10 5.02
CA GLU A 13 -4.34 27.60 3.87
C GLU A 13 -2.93 28.04 4.30
N GLY A 14 -1.90 27.50 3.65
CA GLY A 14 -0.49 27.84 3.92
C GLY A 14 -0.03 29.05 3.09
N PRO A 15 0.76 29.97 3.67
CA PRO A 15 1.16 31.21 3.01
C PRO A 15 2.26 31.02 1.94
N ALA A 16 2.21 31.93 0.96
CA ALA A 16 3.08 32.04 -0.19
C ALA A 16 4.57 32.21 0.14
N SER A 17 5.42 31.55 -0.66
CA SER A 17 6.88 31.68 -0.63
C SER A 17 7.35 32.98 -1.29
N PRO A 18 8.25 33.77 -0.67
CA PRO A 18 8.87 34.91 -1.33
C PRO A 18 10.09 34.49 -2.16
N ALA A 19 10.13 35.00 -3.40
CA ALA A 19 11.29 34.93 -4.29
C ALA A 19 12.35 35.96 -3.85
N GLY A 20 13.44 35.48 -3.25
CA GLY A 20 14.58 36.29 -2.84
C GLY A 20 15.75 36.21 -3.82
N ALA A 21 16.12 37.35 -4.39
CA ALA A 21 17.26 37.55 -5.27
C ALA A 21 18.61 37.26 -4.59
N ARG A 22 19.51 36.59 -5.32
CA ARG A 22 20.87 36.25 -4.88
C ARG A 22 21.84 37.36 -5.29
N THR A 23 22.34 38.14 -4.34
CA THR A 23 23.55 38.95 -4.50
C THR A 23 24.76 38.20 -3.93
N GLY A 24 25.81 38.08 -4.73
CA GLY A 24 27.03 37.35 -4.40
C GLY A 24 27.94 38.14 -3.46
N HIS A 25 28.26 37.55 -2.31
CA HIS A 25 29.39 37.93 -1.47
C HIS A 25 30.36 36.76 -1.36
N LYS A 26 31.61 37.01 -1.81
CA LYS A 26 32.74 36.09 -1.69
C LYS A 26 33.42 36.32 -0.35
N ASP A 27 32.80 35.84 0.73
CA ASP A 27 33.42 35.83 2.04
C ASP A 27 34.38 34.64 2.17
N LYS A 28 35.64 34.94 2.51
CA LYS A 28 36.66 33.93 2.84
C LYS A 28 36.29 33.28 4.18
N VAL A 29 35.49 32.22 4.13
CA VAL A 29 35.10 31.42 5.30
C VAL A 29 36.33 30.70 5.87
N LYS A 30 36.84 31.20 7.00
CA LYS A 30 37.73 30.45 7.89
C LYS A 30 37.03 29.13 8.25
N LYS A 31 37.62 28.00 7.87
CA LYS A 31 37.21 26.64 8.27
C LYS A 31 37.23 26.51 9.81
N LYS A 32 36.15 26.90 10.49
CA LYS A 32 35.88 26.45 11.86
C LYS A 32 35.44 24.99 11.78
N LYS A 33 36.14 24.11 12.50
CA LYS A 33 35.72 22.70 12.64
C LYS A 33 34.27 22.68 13.17
N PRO A 34 33.36 21.91 12.55
CA PRO A 34 31.98 21.81 13.02
C PRO A 34 31.97 21.29 14.47
N PRO A 35 31.14 21.86 15.35
CA PRO A 35 31.05 21.44 16.74
C PRO A 35 30.49 20.01 16.85
N GLU A 36 31.14 19.23 17.69
CA GLU A 36 30.88 17.81 17.96
C GLU A 36 29.54 17.64 18.69
N ASN A 37 28.45 17.51 17.93
CA ASN A 37 27.14 17.03 18.43
C ASN A 37 26.81 15.65 17.82
N PHE A 38 27.78 14.73 17.86
CA PHE A 38 27.64 13.37 17.31
C PHE A 38 26.56 12.54 18.01
N ALA A 39 26.28 12.80 19.30
CA ALA A 39 25.24 12.09 20.06
C ALA A 39 23.82 12.33 19.51
N SER A 40 23.59 13.48 18.87
CA SER A 40 22.30 13.80 18.25
C SER A 40 22.07 13.01 16.95
N ASP A 41 23.14 12.64 16.25
CA ASP A 41 23.07 11.89 15.00
C ASP A 41 22.78 10.40 15.24
N GLU A 42 23.37 9.81 16.30
CA GLU A 42 23.14 8.40 16.64
C GLU A 42 21.69 8.13 17.02
N ARG A 43 21.08 9.00 17.84
CA ARG A 43 19.66 8.89 18.22
C ARG A 43 18.72 9.05 17.02
N LEU A 44 19.06 9.95 16.09
CA LEU A 44 18.30 10.12 14.85
C LEU A 44 18.43 8.89 13.95
N GLN A 45 19.61 8.29 13.88
CA GLN A 45 19.86 7.05 13.15
C GLN A 45 19.05 5.89 13.71
N GLU A 46 19.01 5.75 15.04
CA GLU A 46 18.19 4.73 15.71
C GLU A 46 16.71 4.93 15.39
N TYR A 47 16.19 6.16 15.52
CA TYR A 47 14.79 6.46 15.20
C TYR A 47 14.44 6.15 13.73
N ARG A 48 15.33 6.47 12.79
CA ARG A 48 15.16 6.10 11.37
C ARG A 48 15.10 4.58 11.19
N SER A 49 15.94 3.83 11.89
CA SER A 49 15.93 2.36 11.82
C SER A 49 14.62 1.78 12.36
N GLN A 50 14.09 2.33 13.45
CA GLN A 50 12.80 1.92 14.02
C GLN A 50 11.65 2.22 13.05
N LEU A 51 11.62 3.44 12.49
CA LEU A 51 10.62 3.80 11.48
C LEU A 51 10.67 2.88 10.25
N PHE A 52 11.87 2.53 9.78
CA PHE A 52 12.05 1.61 8.67
C PHE A 52 11.45 0.22 8.96
N LEU A 53 11.69 -0.33 10.15
CA LEU A 53 11.12 -1.61 10.56
C LEU A 53 9.60 -1.57 10.63
N LEU A 54 9.02 -0.50 11.20
CA LEU A 54 7.58 -0.30 11.27
C LEU A 54 6.94 -0.18 9.87
N CYS A 55 7.56 0.60 8.98
CA CYS A 55 7.12 0.73 7.59
C CYS A 55 7.16 -0.62 6.87
N ARG A 56 8.23 -1.40 7.05
CA ARG A 56 8.37 -2.73 6.45
C ARG A 56 7.31 -3.70 6.95
N ALA A 57 7.05 -3.73 8.26
CA ALA A 57 6.01 -4.58 8.85
C ALA A 57 4.63 -4.24 8.27
N ARG A 58 4.28 -2.95 8.22
CA ARG A 58 3.02 -2.49 7.62
C ARG A 58 2.91 -2.83 6.14
N GLN A 59 4.00 -2.72 5.39
CA GLN A 59 4.02 -3.10 3.98
C GLN A 59 3.77 -4.60 3.80
N GLN A 60 4.34 -5.45 4.67
CA GLN A 60 4.09 -6.89 4.62
C GLN A 60 2.63 -7.25 4.93
N GLU A 61 1.99 -6.56 5.87
CA GLU A 61 0.55 -6.73 6.14
C GLU A 61 -0.28 -6.36 4.92
N LEU A 62 0.00 -5.22 4.29
CA LEU A 62 -0.68 -4.80 3.07
C LEU A 62 -0.48 -5.79 1.91
N ILE A 63 0.73 -6.34 1.76
CA ILE A 63 1.02 -7.36 0.74
C ILE A 63 0.22 -8.64 1.01
N LYS A 64 0.12 -9.08 2.27
CA LYS A 64 -0.69 -10.26 2.64
C LYS A 64 -2.16 -10.06 2.28
N ASP A 65 -2.69 -8.85 2.47
CA ASP A 65 -4.08 -8.54 2.14
C ASP A 65 -4.38 -8.54 0.64
N VAL A 66 -3.40 -8.20 -0.20
CA VAL A 66 -3.58 -8.06 -1.66
C VAL A 66 -3.03 -9.25 -2.45
N SER A 67 -2.42 -10.22 -1.80
CA SER A 67 -1.83 -11.40 -2.43
C SER A 67 -2.69 -12.64 -2.25
N CYS A 68 -2.69 -13.49 -3.28
CA CYS A 68 -3.39 -14.76 -3.27
C CYS A 68 -2.70 -15.74 -2.34
N ASN A 69 -3.46 -16.34 -1.42
CA ASN A 69 -2.91 -17.35 -0.51
C ASN A 69 -2.39 -18.60 -1.23
N LEU A 70 -2.88 -18.90 -2.44
CA LEU A 70 -2.46 -20.05 -3.23
C LEU A 70 -1.23 -19.77 -4.10
N CYS A 71 -1.29 -18.77 -5.00
CA CYS A 71 -0.21 -18.51 -5.97
C CYS A 71 0.79 -17.43 -5.53
N LYS A 72 0.55 -16.75 -4.40
CA LYS A 72 1.38 -15.66 -3.86
C LYS A 72 1.54 -14.44 -4.78
N GLN A 73 0.76 -14.37 -5.87
CA GLN A 73 0.67 -13.22 -6.76
C GLN A 73 -0.43 -12.25 -6.31
N PRO A 74 -0.43 -10.99 -6.78
CA PRO A 74 -1.55 -10.07 -6.55
C PRO A 74 -2.90 -10.68 -6.95
N LEU A 75 -3.94 -10.43 -6.16
CA LEU A 75 -5.27 -11.00 -6.37
C LEU A 75 -5.90 -10.53 -7.69
N LEU A 76 -6.07 -11.47 -8.63
CA LEU A 76 -6.83 -11.30 -9.86
C LEU A 76 -8.27 -11.78 -9.64
N GLU A 77 -9.23 -10.85 -9.67
CA GLU A 77 -10.63 -11.11 -9.34
C GLU A 77 -10.77 -11.83 -7.99
N PRO A 78 -10.55 -11.14 -6.86
CA PRO A 78 -10.56 -11.77 -5.54
C PRO A 78 -11.91 -12.47 -5.29
N THR A 79 -11.83 -13.75 -4.98
CA THR A 79 -12.97 -14.61 -4.67
C THR A 79 -12.84 -15.06 -3.23
N ARG A 80 -13.90 -14.90 -2.45
CA ARG A 80 -13.98 -15.41 -1.08
C ARG A 80 -14.67 -16.76 -1.07
N MET A 81 -14.08 -17.70 -0.36
CA MET A 81 -14.74 -18.96 -0.02
C MET A 81 -15.89 -18.70 0.97
N PRO A 82 -17.06 -19.34 0.82
CA PRO A 82 -18.25 -19.05 1.63
C PRO A 82 -18.03 -19.40 3.11
N GLU A 83 -17.56 -20.62 3.40
CA GLU A 83 -17.42 -21.13 4.76
C GLU A 83 -16.20 -20.57 5.49
N CYS A 84 -15.02 -20.68 4.90
CA CYS A 84 -13.76 -20.34 5.56
C CYS A 84 -13.27 -18.91 5.30
N ARG A 85 -13.94 -18.16 4.41
CA ARG A 85 -13.65 -16.74 4.07
C ARG A 85 -12.25 -16.44 3.55
N HIS A 86 -11.45 -17.46 3.21
CA HIS A 86 -10.16 -17.29 2.56
C HIS A 86 -10.34 -16.60 1.20
N VAL A 87 -9.48 -15.63 0.92
CA VAL A 87 -9.46 -14.88 -0.34
C VAL A 87 -8.37 -15.46 -1.24
N ILE A 88 -8.74 -15.86 -2.46
CA ILE A 88 -7.81 -16.28 -3.52
C ILE A 88 -8.24 -15.67 -4.86
N CYS A 89 -7.37 -15.75 -5.88
CA CYS A 89 -7.74 -15.33 -7.23
C CYS A 89 -8.85 -16.25 -7.78
N LYS A 90 -9.80 -15.72 -8.54
CA LYS A 90 -10.79 -16.52 -9.27
C LYS A 90 -10.18 -17.66 -10.11
N PRO A 91 -9.09 -17.47 -10.90
CA PRO A 91 -8.47 -18.59 -11.62
C PRO A 91 -7.91 -19.67 -10.67
N CYS A 92 -7.45 -19.29 -9.48
CA CYS A 92 -7.01 -20.25 -8.45
C CYS A 92 -8.20 -21.01 -7.85
N ALA A 93 -9.32 -20.33 -7.58
CA ALA A 93 -10.56 -20.96 -7.13
C ALA A 93 -11.11 -21.93 -8.17
N LEU A 94 -11.20 -21.52 -9.43
CA LEU A 94 -11.68 -22.37 -10.54
C LEU A 94 -10.81 -23.61 -10.73
N LYS A 95 -9.48 -23.48 -10.63
CA LYS A 95 -8.58 -24.64 -10.73
C LYS A 95 -8.71 -25.56 -9.53
N SER A 96 -8.65 -25.03 -8.31
CA SER A 96 -8.68 -25.85 -7.10
C SER A 96 -10.03 -26.56 -6.95
N VAL A 97 -11.14 -25.83 -7.10
CA VAL A 97 -12.43 -26.42 -6.77
C VAL A 97 -13.02 -27.30 -7.88
N ARG A 98 -12.55 -27.15 -9.12
CA ARG A 98 -12.88 -28.13 -10.16
C ARG A 98 -12.41 -29.55 -9.81
N TYR A 99 -11.36 -29.69 -8.99
CA TYR A 99 -10.79 -30.98 -8.62
C TYR A 99 -11.07 -31.37 -7.16
N PHE A 100 -11.23 -30.39 -6.27
CA PHE A 100 -11.37 -30.64 -4.83
C PHE A 100 -12.55 -29.85 -4.27
N ALA A 101 -13.49 -30.50 -3.58
CA ALA A 101 -14.59 -29.81 -2.88
C ALA A 101 -14.13 -29.04 -1.62
N ASP A 102 -12.81 -28.97 -1.38
CA ASP A 102 -12.23 -28.38 -0.19
C ASP A 102 -11.46 -27.09 -0.52
N CYS A 103 -11.46 -26.16 0.44
CA CYS A 103 -10.64 -24.97 0.35
C CYS A 103 -9.13 -25.32 0.31
N PRO A 104 -8.35 -24.82 -0.67
CA PRO A 104 -6.92 -25.13 -0.76
C PRO A 104 -6.07 -24.49 0.35
N CYS A 105 -6.64 -23.60 1.17
CA CYS A 105 -5.94 -22.93 2.27
C CYS A 105 -6.11 -23.65 3.61
N CYS A 106 -7.31 -24.15 3.91
CA CYS A 106 -7.66 -24.72 5.23
C CYS A 106 -8.36 -26.08 5.17
N LYS A 107 -8.61 -26.61 3.97
CA LYS A 107 -9.29 -27.90 3.73
C LYS A 107 -10.72 -27.99 4.26
N THR A 108 -11.36 -26.85 4.54
CA THR A 108 -12.79 -26.81 4.85
C THR A 108 -13.58 -27.08 3.58
N ASP A 109 -14.53 -28.01 3.66
CA ASP A 109 -15.48 -28.29 2.58
C ASP A 109 -16.22 -26.99 2.23
N VAL A 110 -16.22 -26.63 0.95
CA VAL A 110 -16.88 -25.42 0.45
C VAL A 110 -18.35 -25.66 0.10
N GLY A 111 -18.87 -26.87 0.32
CA GLY A 111 -20.29 -27.18 0.14
C GLY A 111 -20.77 -26.92 -1.29
N TRP A 112 -19.88 -27.11 -2.27
CA TRP A 112 -20.12 -26.72 -3.66
C TRP A 112 -21.11 -27.71 -4.29
N GLN A 113 -22.40 -27.43 -4.12
CA GLN A 113 -23.44 -28.19 -4.81
C GLN A 113 -23.25 -28.01 -6.31
N SER A 114 -22.96 -29.13 -6.99
CA SER A 114 -22.64 -29.19 -8.41
C SER A 114 -23.79 -28.61 -9.22
N GLY A 115 -23.68 -27.36 -9.66
CA GLY A 115 -24.76 -26.68 -10.40
C GLY A 115 -24.26 -25.60 -11.34
N THR A 116 -23.55 -24.59 -10.84
CA THR A 116 -23.11 -23.47 -11.68
C THR A 116 -21.84 -22.82 -11.12
N VAL A 117 -20.76 -22.88 -11.89
CA VAL A 117 -19.49 -22.18 -11.61
C VAL A 117 -19.69 -20.64 -11.63
N SER A 118 -20.80 -20.20 -12.21
CA SER A 118 -21.23 -18.80 -12.33
C SER A 118 -21.48 -18.12 -10.98
N ASP A 119 -21.72 -18.89 -9.91
CA ASP A 119 -22.11 -18.36 -8.60
C ASP A 119 -20.96 -18.15 -7.62
N LEU A 120 -19.71 -18.28 -8.09
CA LEU A 120 -18.56 -17.79 -7.34
C LEU A 120 -18.71 -16.28 -7.16
N MET A 121 -19.25 -15.87 -6.00
CA MET A 121 -19.40 -14.48 -5.63
C MET A 121 -18.03 -13.79 -5.68
N ILE A 122 -17.85 -12.99 -6.73
CA ILE A 122 -16.74 -12.05 -6.81
C ILE A 122 -16.89 -11.12 -5.62
N ASP A 123 -15.84 -11.01 -4.79
CA ASP A 123 -15.87 -10.09 -3.66
C ASP A 123 -15.77 -8.65 -4.21
N THR A 124 -16.93 -8.06 -4.49
CA THR A 124 -17.05 -6.70 -5.02
C THR A 124 -16.46 -5.66 -4.07
N ARG A 125 -16.52 -5.90 -2.75
CA ARG A 125 -15.90 -5.02 -1.74
C ARG A 125 -14.39 -5.06 -1.87
N HIS A 126 -13.79 -6.25 -1.93
CA HIS A 126 -12.34 -6.40 -2.07
C HIS A 126 -11.86 -5.93 -3.45
N SER A 127 -12.61 -6.23 -4.50
CA SER A 127 -12.37 -5.72 -5.86
C SER A 127 -12.37 -4.18 -5.91
N LYS A 128 -13.32 -3.52 -5.23
CA LYS A 128 -13.35 -2.05 -5.13
C LYS A 128 -12.14 -1.49 -4.38
N VAL A 129 -11.75 -2.10 -3.26
CA VAL A 129 -10.55 -1.71 -2.50
C VAL A 129 -9.30 -1.86 -3.35
N MET A 130 -9.16 -2.98 -4.07
CA MET A 130 -8.02 -3.22 -4.96
C MET A 130 -7.94 -2.21 -6.10
N ARG A 131 -9.07 -1.85 -6.73
CA ARG A 131 -9.09 -0.81 -7.78
C ARG A 131 -8.64 0.55 -7.26
N LEU A 132 -9.08 0.93 -6.06
CA LEU A 132 -8.67 2.19 -5.44
C LEU A 132 -7.17 2.22 -5.15
N ARG A 133 -6.62 1.11 -4.65
CA ARG A 133 -5.17 0.98 -4.40
C ARG A 133 -4.37 1.02 -5.70
N TYR A 134 -4.75 0.22 -6.70
CA TYR A 134 -4.05 0.17 -7.98
C TYR A 134 -4.09 1.50 -8.75
N ARG A 135 -5.20 2.23 -8.69
CA ARG A 135 -5.28 3.59 -9.27
C ARG A 135 -4.27 4.54 -8.63
N ARG A 136 -4.10 4.47 -7.31
CA ARG A 136 -3.15 5.32 -6.58
C ARG A 136 -1.71 5.03 -6.98
N ASP A 137 -1.35 3.74 -7.06
CA ASP A 137 -0.01 3.31 -7.47
C ASP A 137 0.32 3.73 -8.91
N LEU A 138 -0.65 3.64 -9.82
CA LEU A 138 -0.49 4.12 -11.20
C LEU A 138 -0.24 5.64 -11.24
N THR A 139 -1.02 6.43 -10.50
CA THR A 139 -0.83 7.89 -10.46
C THR A 139 0.53 8.27 -9.87
N GLU A 140 0.99 7.61 -8.82
CA GLU A 140 2.33 7.85 -8.24
C GLU A 140 3.44 7.49 -9.23
N SER A 141 3.29 6.40 -9.98
CA SER A 141 4.28 5.99 -10.98
C SER A 141 4.42 6.98 -12.14
N VAL A 142 3.33 7.67 -12.52
CA VAL A 142 3.33 8.71 -13.57
C VAL A 142 4.03 9.96 -13.04
N LEU A 143 3.69 10.42 -11.83
CA LEU A 143 4.31 11.60 -11.22
C LEU A 143 5.84 11.46 -11.05
N VAL A 144 6.30 10.27 -10.63
CA VAL A 144 7.75 9.99 -10.50
C VAL A 144 8.46 10.03 -11.85
N LYS A 145 7.82 9.54 -12.93
CA LYS A 145 8.39 9.61 -14.28
C LYS A 145 8.48 11.05 -14.78
N ASP A 146 7.45 11.86 -14.56
CA ASP A 146 7.43 13.28 -14.94
C ASP A 146 8.51 14.08 -14.18
N GLN A 147 8.68 13.83 -12.88
CA GLN A 147 9.71 14.48 -12.09
C GLN A 147 11.12 14.11 -12.57
N LYS A 148 11.33 12.85 -12.94
CA LYS A 148 12.59 12.38 -13.53
C LYS A 148 12.87 13.02 -14.89
N GLN A 149 11.85 13.19 -15.74
CA GLN A 149 11.99 13.87 -17.02
C GLN A 149 12.35 15.36 -16.85
N ARG A 150 11.74 16.06 -15.89
CA ARG A 150 12.05 17.48 -15.60
C ARG A 150 13.44 17.69 -15.00
N ALA A 151 13.99 16.71 -14.28
CA ALA A 151 15.34 16.79 -13.73
C ALA A 151 16.44 16.53 -14.78
N ALA A 152 16.07 15.99 -15.94
CA ALA A 152 17.00 15.68 -17.03
C ALA A 152 17.13 16.80 -18.08
N THR A 153 16.27 17.82 -18.01
CA THR A 153 16.31 19.05 -18.83
C THR A 153 16.98 20.18 -18.07
#